data_AF-A0A645G0D6-F1
#
_entry.id   AF-A0A645G0D6-F1
#
_cell.length_a   1.000
_cell.length_b   1.000
_cell.length_c   1.000
_cell.angle_alpha   90.00
_cell.angle_beta   90.00
_cell.angle_gamma   90.00
#
_symmetry.space_group_name_H-M   'P 1'
#
loop_
_entity.id
_entity.type
_entity.pdbx_description
1 polymer ?
#
loop_
_entity_poly.entity_id
_entity_poly.type
_entity_poly.pdbx_seq_one_letter_code
_entity_poly.pdbx_strand_id
1 'polypeptide(L)'
;MLSKDCIVDRDIAILKVCVGDGYILKEDLEMLSRSIVIFFEGLLMKVTNNIDGYNKNHALEIILTYIKNNLHYYNLKAKNMLPEFAELQ
;
A
#
# COMPACT_ATOMS: atom_id res chain seq x y z
N MET A 1 -11.36 16.92 10.19
CA MET A 1 -10.01 16.31 10.29
C MET A 1 -10.23 14.80 10.27
N LEU A 2 -9.79 14.08 9.23
CA LEU A 2 -9.79 12.61 9.27
C LEU A 2 -8.86 12.23 10.43
N SER A 3 -9.39 11.64 11.50
CA SER A 3 -8.54 11.26 12.63
C SER A 3 -7.48 10.28 12.14
N LYS A 4 -6.24 10.43 12.63
CA LYS A 4 -5.11 9.55 12.30
C LYS A 4 -5.48 8.07 12.46
N ASP A 5 -6.22 7.77 13.52
CA ASP A 5 -6.73 6.42 13.82
C ASP A 5 -7.64 5.88 12.71
N CYS A 6 -8.46 6.74 12.09
CA CYS A 6 -9.38 6.34 11.02
C CYS A 6 -8.64 6.03 9.71
N ILE A 7 -7.47 6.61 9.45
CA ILE A 7 -6.68 6.29 8.25
C ILE A 7 -6.01 4.93 8.39
N VAL A 8 -5.40 4.65 9.55
CA VAL A 8 -4.76 3.36 9.83
C VAL A 8 -5.79 2.23 9.79
N ASP A 9 -6.94 2.40 10.45
CA ASP A 9 -7.99 1.38 10.47
C ASP A 9 -8.54 1.07 9.07
N ARG A 10 -8.72 2.10 8.23
CA ARG A 10 -9.17 1.94 6.84
C ARG A 10 -8.14 1.21 5.99
N ASP A 11 -6.87 1.58 6.13
CA ASP A 11 -5.78 0.97 5.38
C ASP A 11 -5.63 -0.51 5.76
N ILE A 12 -5.65 -0.82 7.07
CA ILE A 12 -5.67 -2.20 7.57
C ILE A 12 -6.88 -2.98 7.04
N ALA A 13 -8.08 -2.37 7.00
CA ALA A 13 -9.28 -3.04 6.50
C ALA A 13 -9.15 -3.45 5.02
N ILE A 14 -8.53 -2.60 4.20
CA ILE A 14 -8.25 -2.90 2.79
C ILE A 14 -7.19 -4.00 2.68
N LEU A 15 -6.07 -3.86 3.40
CA LEU A 15 -4.97 -4.83 3.33
C LEU A 15 -5.37 -6.21 3.87
N LYS A 16 -6.33 -6.31 4.80
CA LYS A 16 -6.91 -7.58 5.25
C LYS A 16 -7.57 -8.37 4.10
N VAL A 17 -8.18 -7.70 3.13
CA VAL A 17 -8.72 -8.35 1.93
C VAL A 17 -7.57 -8.92 1.11
N CYS A 18 -6.50 -8.15 0.91
CA CYS A 18 -5.30 -8.61 0.21
C CYS A 18 -4.60 -9.80 0.89
N VAL A 19 -4.65 -9.87 2.23
CA VAL A 19 -4.19 -11.05 2.98
C VAL A 19 -5.11 -12.25 2.73
N GLY A 20 -6.43 -12.06 2.74
CA GLY A 20 -7.41 -13.10 2.45
C GLY A 20 -7.26 -13.71 1.05
N ASP A 21 -6.87 -12.89 0.08
CA ASP A 21 -6.64 -13.30 -1.32
C ASP A 21 -5.21 -13.82 -1.57
N GLY A 22 -4.36 -13.90 -0.54
CA GLY A 22 -3.00 -14.44 -0.65
C GLY A 22 -1.97 -13.48 -1.29
N TYR A 23 -2.32 -12.22 -1.51
CA TYR A 23 -1.38 -11.22 -2.05
C TYR A 23 -0.35 -10.74 -1.04
N ILE A 24 -0.61 -10.84 0.26
CA ILE A 24 0.25 -10.30 1.33
C ILE A 24 0.27 -11.30 2.49
N LEU A 25 1.43 -11.49 3.13
CA LEU A 25 1.51 -12.31 4.34
C LEU A 25 0.84 -11.59 5.52
N LYS A 26 0.14 -12.35 6.37
CA LYS A 26 -0.55 -11.80 7.53
C LYS A 26 0.39 -11.08 8.50
N GLU A 27 1.60 -11.61 8.70
CA GLU A 27 2.63 -10.98 9.55
C GLU A 27 3.11 -9.61 9.04
N ASP A 28 3.03 -9.37 7.73
CA ASP A 28 3.49 -8.13 7.11
C ASP A 28 2.43 -7.01 7.14
N LEU A 29 1.18 -7.35 7.46
CA LEU A 29 0.01 -6.45 7.38
C LEU A 29 0.23 -5.13 8.12
N GLU A 30 0.62 -5.19 9.39
CA GLU A 30 0.75 -3.98 10.22
C GLU A 30 1.95 -3.12 9.82
N MET A 31 3.04 -3.75 9.39
CA MET A 31 4.25 -3.05 8.97
C MET A 31 4.02 -2.34 7.64
N LEU A 32 3.34 -3.01 6.71
CA LEU A 32 2.97 -2.44 5.43
C LEU A 32 2.03 -1.25 5.61
N SER A 33 1.00 -1.40 6.45
CA SER A 33 0.06 -0.30 6.71
C SER A 33 0.75 0.93 7.29
N ARG A 34 1.60 0.73 8.31
CA ARG A 34 2.40 1.82 8.88
C ARG A 34 3.28 2.51 7.84
N SER A 35 3.88 1.74 6.94
CA SER A 35 4.75 2.28 5.88
C SER A 35 3.98 3.14 4.88
N ILE A 36 2.80 2.67 4.45
CA ILE A 36 1.90 3.42 3.55
C ILE A 36 1.45 4.73 4.22
N VAL A 37 1.05 4.69 5.48
CA VAL A 37 0.58 5.86 6.23
C VAL A 37 1.70 6.89 6.44
N ILE A 38 2.91 6.46 6.84
CA ILE A 38 4.06 7.36 6.99
C ILE A 38 4.39 8.06 5.66
N PHE A 39 4.38 7.29 4.56
CA PHE A 39 4.66 7.84 3.23
C PHE A 39 3.58 8.85 2.80
N PHE A 40 2.30 8.56 3.06
CA PHE A 40 1.19 9.47 2.82
C PHE A 40 1.33 10.76 3.63
N GLU A 41 1.65 10.67 4.92
CA GLU A 41 1.85 11.83 5.79
C GLU A 41 3.00 12.72 5.31
N GLY A 42 4.11 12.13 4.87
CA GLY A 42 5.24 12.86 4.31
C GLY A 42 4.86 13.62 3.03
N LEU A 43 4.12 12.98 2.12
CA LEU A 43 3.61 13.62 0.91
C LEU A 43 2.61 14.73 1.20
N LEU A 44 1.68 14.48 2.13
CA LEU A 44 0.69 15.48 2.55
C LEU A 44 1.38 16.71 3.14
N MET A 45 2.41 16.53 3.97
CA MET A 45 3.21 17.63 4.50
C MET A 45 3.87 18.44 3.38
N LYS A 46 4.46 17.78 2.37
CA LYS A 46 5.08 18.47 1.23
C LYS A 46 4.07 19.30 0.44
N VAL A 47 2.90 18.73 0.14
CA VAL A 47 1.82 19.43 -0.58
C VAL A 47 1.29 20.61 0.23
N THR A 48 1.02 20.42 1.53
CA THR A 48 0.41 21.45 2.39
C THR A 48 1.34 22.64 2.59
N ASN A 49 2.64 22.38 2.69
CA ASN A 49 3.66 23.42 2.89
C ASN A 49 4.25 23.94 1.56
N ASN A 50 3.73 23.50 0.41
CA ASN A 50 4.23 23.86 -0.92
C ASN A 50 5.76 23.64 -1.07
N ILE A 51 6.28 22.56 -0.48
CA ILE A 51 7.69 22.18 -0.51
C ILE A 51 7.98 21.46 -1.82
N ASP A 52 9.14 21.74 -2.44
CA ASP A 52 9.64 21.10 -3.66
C ASP A 52 8.67 21.15 -4.87
N GLY A 53 7.70 22.07 -4.87
CA GLY A 53 6.72 22.21 -5.96
C GLY A 53 5.67 21.08 -6.04
N TYR A 54 5.50 20.30 -4.97
CA TYR A 54 4.50 19.23 -4.94
C TYR A 54 3.09 19.79 -5.00
N ASN A 55 2.32 19.36 -5.98
CA ASN A 55 0.88 19.59 -6.05
C ASN A 55 0.10 18.30 -5.79
N LYS A 56 -1.20 18.44 -5.55
CA LYS A 56 -2.10 17.33 -5.21
C LYS A 56 -2.09 16.21 -6.25
N ASN A 57 -2.08 16.53 -7.54
CA ASN A 57 -2.15 15.54 -8.61
C ASN A 57 -0.85 14.71 -8.67
N HIS A 58 0.29 15.39 -8.62
CA HIS A 58 1.58 14.72 -8.62
C HIS A 58 1.79 13.85 -7.37
N ALA A 59 1.36 14.34 -6.20
CA ALA A 59 1.40 13.57 -4.97
C ALA A 59 0.53 12.29 -5.03
N LEU A 60 -0.64 12.37 -5.67
CA LEU A 60 -1.50 11.22 -5.90
C LEU A 60 -0.84 10.18 -6.82
N GLU A 61 -0.20 10.60 -7.91
CA GLU A 61 0.52 9.69 -8.80
C GLU A 61 1.64 8.94 -8.07
N ILE A 62 2.40 9.65 -7.24
CA ILE A 62 3.50 9.07 -6.46
C ILE A 62 2.97 8.02 -5.49
N ILE A 63 1.90 8.32 -4.74
CA ILE A 63 1.40 7.34 -3.77
C ILE A 63 0.78 6.12 -4.43
N LEU A 64 0.05 6.30 -5.52
CA LEU A 64 -0.48 5.17 -6.30
C LEU A 64 0.66 4.29 -6.84
N THR A 65 1.74 4.91 -7.30
CA THR A 65 2.93 4.18 -7.77
C THR A 65 3.61 3.43 -6.63
N TYR A 66 3.77 4.06 -5.47
CA TYR A 66 4.32 3.41 -4.28
C TYR A 66 3.47 2.20 -3.84
N ILE A 67 2.15 2.36 -3.72
CA ILE A 67 1.24 1.26 -3.36
C ILE A 67 1.35 0.11 -4.37
N LYS A 68 1.29 0.41 -5.67
CA LYS A 68 1.45 -0.59 -6.74
C LYS A 68 2.76 -1.35 -6.63
N ASN A 69 3.87 -0.66 -6.37
CA ASN A 69 5.18 -1.29 -6.23
C ASN A 69 5.28 -2.19 -4.99
N ASN A 70 4.67 -1.79 -3.87
CA ASN A 70 4.61 -2.62 -2.68
C ASN A 70 3.78 -3.89 -2.96
N LEU A 71 2.57 -3.75 -3.48
CA LEU A 71 1.73 -4.88 -3.84
C LEU A 71 2.40 -5.78 -4.89
N HIS A 72 3.10 -5.19 -5.86
CA HIS A 72 3.87 -5.94 -6.84
C HIS A 72 5.02 -6.72 -6.19
N TYR A 73 5.76 -6.13 -5.26
CA TYR A 73 6.81 -6.84 -4.51
C TYR A 73 6.27 -8.08 -3.79
N TYR A 74 5.10 -7.97 -3.15
CA TYR A 74 4.45 -9.12 -2.53
C TYR A 74 3.95 -10.14 -3.58
N ASN A 75 3.44 -9.67 -4.71
CA ASN A 75 3.01 -10.54 -5.81
C ASN A 75 4.20 -11.17 -6.59
N LEU A 76 5.40 -10.58 -6.54
CA LEU A 76 6.63 -11.17 -7.06
C LEU A 76 7.06 -12.39 -6.21
N LYS A 77 6.76 -12.40 -4.91
CA LYS A 77 6.87 -13.62 -4.08
C LYS A 77 5.77 -14.63 -4.42
N ALA A 78 4.58 -14.19 -4.83
CA ALA A 78 3.49 -15.07 -5.27
C ALA A 78 3.81 -15.83 -6.57
N LYS A 79 4.70 -15.32 -7.43
CA LYS A 79 5.27 -16.08 -8.55
C LYS A 79 6.08 -17.33 -8.10
N ASN A 80 6.36 -17.45 -6.81
CA ASN A 80 6.98 -18.61 -6.16
C ASN A 80 6.05 -19.33 -5.16
N MET A 81 4.72 -19.11 -5.21
CA MET A 81 3.76 -19.90 -4.43
C MET A 81 2.81 -20.70 -5.34
N LEU A 82 3.33 -21.89 -5.69
CA LEU A 82 2.71 -23.21 -5.91
C LEU A 82 1.65 -23.47 -7.01
N PRO A 83 1.66 -24.72 -7.56
CA PRO A 83 1.22 -25.08 -8.90
C PRO A 83 -0.25 -25.53 -8.99
N GLU A 84 -1.14 -25.07 -8.11
CA GLU A 84 -2.56 -25.49 -8.17
C GLU A 84 -3.36 -24.78 -9.27
N PHE A 85 -2.78 -23.76 -9.92
CA PHE A 85 -3.27 -23.18 -11.17
C PHE A 85 -2.42 -23.55 -12.39
N ALA A 86 -1.41 -24.42 -12.22
CA ALA A 86 -0.58 -24.90 -13.32
C ALA A 86 -1.19 -26.09 -14.07
N GLU A 87 -2.24 -26.74 -13.55
CA GLU A 87 -2.93 -27.87 -14.19
C GLU A 87 -4.16 -27.46 -15.01
N LEU A 88 -4.05 -26.39 -15.79
CA LEU A 88 -5.03 -26.08 -16.85
C LEU A 88 -4.38 -25.85 -18.23
N GLN A 89 -3.28 -26.55 -18.51
CA GLN A 89 -2.82 -26.85 -19.88
C GLN A 89 -2.27 -28.27 -19.98
#